data_AF-M7N2K7-F1
#
_entry.id   AF-M7N2K7-F1
#
_cell.length_a   1.000
_cell.length_b   1.000
_cell.length_c   1.000
_cell.angle_alpha   90.00
_cell.angle_beta   90.00
_cell.angle_gamma   90.00
#
_symmetry.space_group_name_H-M   'P 1'
#
loop_
_entity.id
_entity.type
_entity.pdbx_description
1 polymer ?
#
loop_
_entity_poly.entity_id
_entity_poly.type
_entity_poly.pdbx_seq_one_letter_code
_entity_poly.pdbx_strand_id
1 'polypeptide(L)'
;MAVLVAGALPLISRKGRNGLLQYGLMLLGAWLLWRIKYYFALPLFGVLAVLVLMGWLERRRYPYQKVLLLGGMALLLIGVGLSQLHPNFYPSRFFEVLHWNYEAMVALSEPGRHLQFGGLEPTPLSVLQHSPKALAGGLLMPLPLLPPLLEPAYLLAGLENLLLLGLIVASLLKLYQRRRGVQLPPQALVLCGYVCLLAIAMAIASPNFGSLLRYRTAYLPFAVFLMLYWLFPLPWRKRVTP
;
A
#
# COMPACT_ATOMS: atom_id res chain seq x y z
N MET A 1 8.92 9.62 1.05
CA MET A 1 8.66 8.18 1.31
C MET A 1 9.92 7.33 1.21
N ALA A 2 10.64 7.34 0.08
CA ALA A 2 11.86 6.53 -0.10
C ALA A 2 12.88 6.68 1.04
N VAL A 3 13.16 7.91 1.49
CA VAL A 3 14.05 8.20 2.63
C VAL A 3 13.59 7.52 3.93
N LEU A 4 12.28 7.50 4.20
CA LEU A 4 11.72 6.86 5.39
C LEU A 4 11.87 5.34 5.34
N VAL A 5 11.59 4.75 4.18
CA VAL A 5 11.74 3.31 3.95
C VAL A 5 13.22 2.92 4.08
N ALA A 6 14.12 3.64 3.39
CA ALA A 6 15.56 3.42 3.47
C ALA A 6 16.10 3.59 4.90
N GLY A 7 15.55 4.56 5.64
CA GLY A 7 15.79 4.77 7.06
C GLY A 7 15.37 3.61 7.96
N ALA A 8 14.19 3.04 7.71
CA ALA A 8 13.64 1.92 8.46
C ALA A 8 14.30 0.58 8.12
N LEU A 9 14.85 0.42 6.92
CA LEU A 9 15.40 -0.85 6.45
C LEU A 9 16.50 -1.44 7.35
N PRO A 10 17.50 -0.68 7.84
CA PRO A 10 18.47 -1.20 8.81
C PRO A 10 17.83 -1.58 10.16
N LEU A 11 16.83 -0.80 10.60
CA LEU A 11 16.07 -1.07 11.82
C LEU A 11 15.28 -2.38 11.71
N ILE A 12 14.88 -2.78 10.51
CA ILE A 12 14.21 -4.06 10.22
C ILE A 12 15.24 -5.18 10.00
N SER A 13 16.27 -4.98 9.17
CA SER A 13 17.13 -6.06 8.61
C SER A 13 18.48 -6.32 9.32
N ARG A 14 18.91 -5.48 10.27
CA ARG A 14 20.24 -5.56 10.95
C ARG A 14 21.44 -5.36 10.01
N LYS A 15 21.22 -5.07 8.73
CA LYS A 15 22.26 -4.75 7.75
C LYS A 15 22.27 -3.25 7.50
N GLY A 16 23.43 -2.63 7.72
CA GLY A 16 23.64 -1.19 7.57
C GLY A 16 24.04 -0.52 8.88
N ARG A 17 24.83 0.56 8.79
CA ARG A 17 25.13 1.46 9.91
C ARG A 17 24.12 2.59 9.91
N ASN A 18 23.50 2.84 11.06
CA ASN A 18 22.65 4.01 11.24
C ASN A 18 23.50 5.18 11.71
N GLY A 19 23.70 6.17 10.85
CA GLY A 19 24.31 7.44 11.24
C GLY A 19 23.27 8.41 11.80
N LEU A 20 23.70 9.34 12.66
CA LEU A 20 22.88 10.49 13.10
C LEU A 20 22.23 11.22 11.91
N LEU A 21 22.97 11.37 10.81
CA LEU A 21 22.47 11.96 9.57
C LEU A 21 21.24 11.21 9.02
N GLN A 22 21.23 9.87 9.07
CA GLN A 22 20.11 9.08 8.58
C GLN A 22 18.85 9.33 9.41
N TYR A 23 18.97 9.40 10.74
CA TYR A 23 17.86 9.75 11.61
C TYR A 23 17.36 11.18 11.36
N GLY A 24 18.27 12.14 11.17
CA GLY A 24 17.92 13.51 10.78
C GLY A 24 17.13 13.57 9.47
N LEU A 25 17.59 12.83 8.45
CA LEU A 25 16.91 12.73 7.14
C LEU A 25 15.55 12.02 7.26
N MET A 26 15.42 11.00 8.12
CA MET A 26 14.14 10.36 8.40
C MET A 26 13.16 11.34 9.04
N LEU A 27 13.59 12.08 10.07
CA LEU A 27 12.74 13.06 10.75
C LEU A 27 12.30 14.18 9.80
N LEU A 28 13.23 14.72 9.01
CA LEU A 28 12.92 15.73 7.99
C LEU A 28 11.95 15.17 6.94
N GLY A 29 12.19 13.95 6.45
CA GLY A 29 11.32 13.28 5.50
C GLY A 29 9.93 12.99 6.04
N ALA A 30 9.81 12.66 7.33
CA ALA A 30 8.54 12.44 8.02
C ALA A 30 7.77 13.75 8.15
N TRP A 31 8.46 14.81 8.59
CA TRP A 31 7.88 16.15 8.72
C TRP A 31 7.38 16.69 7.37
N LEU A 32 8.18 16.60 6.32
CA LEU A 32 7.80 17.01 4.97
C LEU A 32 6.60 16.19 4.47
N LEU A 33 6.63 14.86 4.62
CA LEU A 33 5.54 14.01 4.16
C LEU A 33 4.23 14.31 4.90
N TRP A 34 4.30 14.57 6.21
CA TRP A 34 3.16 14.98 7.03
C TRP A 34 2.57 16.31 6.55
N ARG A 35 3.42 17.32 6.32
CA ARG A 35 2.99 18.65 5.87
C ARG A 35 2.36 18.64 4.48
N ILE A 36 2.87 17.83 3.56
CA ILE A 36 2.42 17.84 2.16
C ILE A 36 1.26 16.86 1.94
N LYS A 37 1.36 15.63 2.47
CA LYS A 37 0.41 14.53 2.20
C LYS A 37 0.19 13.65 3.42
N TYR A 38 -0.39 14.22 4.48
CA TYR A 38 -0.71 13.50 5.72
C TYR A 38 -1.48 12.18 5.47
N TYR A 39 -2.36 12.16 4.47
CA TYR A 39 -3.16 10.97 4.12
C TYR A 39 -2.33 9.78 3.62
N PHE A 40 -1.11 10.02 3.13
CA PHE A 40 -0.15 8.95 2.90
C PHE A 40 0.81 8.74 4.08
N ALA A 41 1.13 9.81 4.81
CA ALA A 41 2.03 9.77 5.94
C ALA A 41 1.51 8.83 7.05
N LEU A 42 0.23 8.96 7.44
CA LEU A 42 -0.35 8.16 8.52
C LEU A 42 -0.24 6.65 8.26
N PRO A 43 -0.80 6.10 7.15
CA PRO A 43 -0.69 4.67 6.88
C PRO A 43 0.76 4.19 6.79
N LEU A 44 1.64 4.99 6.18
CA LEU A 44 3.05 4.64 6.05
C LEU A 44 3.74 4.58 7.41
N PHE A 45 3.52 5.55 8.30
CA PHE A 45 4.11 5.55 9.65
C PHE A 45 3.64 4.35 10.46
N GLY A 46 2.33 4.04 10.42
CA GLY A 46 1.79 2.88 11.11
C GLY A 46 2.42 1.58 10.63
N VAL A 47 2.53 1.40 9.31
CA VAL A 47 3.13 0.21 8.71
C VAL A 47 4.62 0.12 9.01
N LEU A 48 5.38 1.21 8.90
CA LEU A 48 6.81 1.20 9.23
C LEU A 48 7.05 0.87 10.70
N ALA A 49 6.25 1.41 11.61
CA ALA A 49 6.34 1.10 13.04
C ALA A 49 6.08 -0.39 13.32
N VAL A 50 5.03 -0.96 12.71
CA VAL A 50 4.70 -2.39 12.83
C VAL A 50 5.81 -3.26 12.23
N LEU A 51 6.38 -2.88 11.08
CA LEU A 51 7.47 -3.63 10.45
C LEU A 51 8.75 -3.62 11.29
N VAL A 52 9.09 -2.47 11.90
CA VAL A 52 10.22 -2.37 12.84
C VAL A 52 9.97 -3.25 14.07
N LEU A 53 8.76 -3.22 14.63
CA LEU A 53 8.39 -4.07 15.76
C LEU A 53 8.47 -5.56 15.40
N MET A 54 7.90 -5.99 14.27
CA MET A 54 7.98 -7.38 13.81
C MET A 54 9.43 -7.81 13.60
N GLY A 55 10.27 -6.97 12.98
CA GLY A 55 11.70 -7.24 12.84
C GLY A 55 12.41 -7.34 14.19
N TRP A 56 12.03 -6.53 15.17
CA TRP A 56 12.54 -6.62 16.54
C TRP A 56 12.10 -7.90 17.27
N LEU A 57 10.82 -8.31 17.14
CA LEU A 57 10.30 -9.55 17.72
C LEU A 57 10.96 -10.78 17.11
N GLU A 58 11.15 -10.81 15.80
CA GLU A 58 11.87 -11.90 15.12
C GLU A 58 13.33 -12.01 15.59
N ARG A 59 13.99 -10.88 15.89
CA ARG A 59 15.34 -10.88 16.47
C ARG A 59 15.39 -11.50 17.86
N ARG A 60 14.32 -11.35 18.64
CA ARG A 60 14.13 -12.02 19.94
C ARG A 60 13.74 -13.50 19.80
N ARG A 61 13.72 -14.04 18.56
CA ARG A 61 13.36 -15.42 18.22
C ARG A 61 11.95 -15.82 18.68
N TYR A 62 11.02 -14.87 18.72
CA TYR A 62 9.61 -15.22 18.93
C TYR A 62 9.10 -16.11 17.77
N PRO A 63 8.23 -17.10 18.07
CA PRO A 63 7.64 -17.94 17.04
C PRO A 63 6.74 -17.13 16.11
N TYR A 64 6.62 -17.58 14.87
CA TYR A 64 5.86 -16.92 13.79
C TYR A 64 4.46 -16.45 14.25
N GLN A 65 3.70 -17.32 14.92
CA GLN A 65 2.35 -17.02 15.38
C GLN A 65 2.31 -15.84 16.37
N LYS A 66 3.30 -15.73 17.26
CA LYS A 66 3.40 -14.61 18.22
C LYS A 66 3.79 -13.31 17.52
N VAL A 67 4.69 -13.36 16.54
CA VAL A 67 5.05 -12.18 15.73
C VAL A 67 3.83 -11.67 14.97
N LEU A 68 3.06 -12.58 14.35
CA LEU A 68 1.85 -12.24 13.63
C LEU A 68 0.78 -11.63 14.54
N LEU A 69 0.51 -12.26 15.70
CA LEU A 69 -0.46 -11.76 16.68
C LEU A 69 -0.07 -10.37 17.20
N LEU A 70 1.15 -10.21 17.71
CA LEU A 70 1.62 -8.95 18.28
C LEU A 70 1.71 -7.84 17.23
N GLY A 71 2.13 -8.17 16.01
CA GLY A 71 2.16 -7.22 14.92
C GLY A 71 0.77 -6.81 14.45
N GLY A 72 -0.20 -7.75 14.42
CA GLY A 72 -1.61 -7.45 14.15
C GLY A 72 -2.23 -6.55 15.23
N MET A 73 -1.99 -6.86 16.51
CA MET A 73 -2.41 -6.01 17.62
C MET A 73 -1.78 -4.62 17.55
N ALA A 74 -0.48 -4.52 17.26
CA ALA A 74 0.20 -3.25 17.08
C ALA A 74 -0.37 -2.46 15.92
N LEU A 75 -0.69 -3.10 14.78
CA LEU A 75 -1.31 -2.44 13.64
C LEU A 75 -2.67 -1.85 13.99
N LEU A 76 -3.50 -2.58 14.74
CA LEU A 76 -4.80 -2.07 15.22
C LEU A 76 -4.63 -0.91 16.20
N LEU A 77 -3.78 -1.05 17.23
CA LEU A 77 -3.57 -0.02 18.24
C LEU A 77 -2.96 1.25 17.65
N ILE A 78 -1.94 1.12 16.80
CA ILE A 78 -1.33 2.24 16.11
C ILE A 78 -2.33 2.85 15.13
N GLY A 79 -3.11 2.05 14.41
CA GLY A 79 -4.16 2.54 13.51
C GLY A 79 -5.20 3.39 14.23
N VAL A 80 -5.69 2.94 15.38
CA VAL A 80 -6.63 3.69 16.23
C VAL A 80 -5.98 4.94 16.82
N GLY A 81 -4.72 4.87 17.26
CA GLY A 81 -4.00 6.04 17.77
C GLY A 81 -3.77 7.11 16.70
N LEU A 82 -3.33 6.68 15.52
CA LEU A 82 -3.08 7.56 14.38
C LEU A 82 -4.38 8.19 13.85
N SER A 83 -5.52 7.49 13.92
CA SER A 83 -6.80 8.03 13.44
C SER A 83 -7.25 9.27 14.22
N GLN A 84 -6.76 9.45 15.45
CA GLN A 84 -7.05 10.63 16.28
C GLN A 84 -6.20 11.85 15.92
N LEU A 85 -5.13 11.69 15.13
CA LEU A 85 -4.20 12.79 14.84
C LEU A 85 -4.72 13.80 13.81
N HIS A 86 -5.76 13.44 13.05
CA HIS A 86 -6.30 14.34 12.04
C HIS A 86 -7.82 14.11 11.86
N PRO A 87 -8.65 15.18 11.80
CA PRO A 87 -10.11 15.06 11.75
C PRO A 87 -10.65 14.17 10.62
N ASN A 88 -9.99 14.17 9.47
CA ASN A 88 -10.39 13.35 8.32
C ASN A 88 -10.22 11.84 8.53
N PHE A 89 -9.46 11.42 9.54
CA PHE A 89 -9.29 10.01 9.89
C PHE A 89 -10.16 9.57 11.05
N TYR A 90 -10.99 10.45 11.63
CA TYR A 90 -11.95 10.05 12.64
C TYR A 90 -12.87 8.96 12.06
N PRO A 91 -13.08 7.83 12.76
CA PRO A 91 -13.90 6.73 12.24
C PRO A 91 -15.30 7.16 11.80
N SER A 92 -15.88 8.16 12.46
CA SER A 92 -17.18 8.73 12.12
C SER A 92 -17.19 9.52 10.80
N ARG A 93 -16.04 10.12 10.41
CA ARG A 93 -15.93 10.99 9.22
C ARG A 93 -15.20 10.35 8.06
N PHE A 94 -14.41 9.31 8.29
CA PHE A 94 -13.52 8.74 7.29
C PHE A 94 -14.27 8.35 6.00
N PHE A 95 -15.41 7.66 6.13
CA PHE A 95 -16.22 7.23 4.99
C PHE A 95 -16.93 8.40 4.29
N GLU A 96 -17.37 9.41 5.05
CA GLU A 96 -17.93 10.64 4.49
C GLU A 96 -16.87 11.42 3.69
N VAL A 97 -15.65 11.51 4.19
CA VAL A 97 -14.54 12.18 3.49
C VAL A 97 -14.15 11.42 2.23
N LEU A 98 -14.14 10.08 2.25
CA LEU A 98 -13.93 9.27 1.05
C LEU A 98 -15.00 9.54 -0.01
N HIS A 99 -16.27 9.50 0.39
CA HIS A 99 -17.41 9.75 -0.49
C HIS A 99 -17.44 11.17 -1.04
N TRP A 100 -17.22 12.18 -0.19
CA TRP A 100 -17.12 13.58 -0.62
C TRP A 100 -16.03 13.76 -1.67
N ASN A 101 -14.83 13.22 -1.41
CA ASN A 101 -13.73 13.33 -2.37
C ASN A 101 -14.05 12.62 -3.69
N TYR A 102 -14.71 11.46 -3.63
CA TYR A 102 -15.19 10.77 -4.82
C TYR A 102 -16.11 11.68 -5.66
N GLU A 103 -17.18 12.21 -5.06
CA GLU A 103 -18.15 13.09 -5.74
C GLU A 103 -17.47 14.34 -6.32
N ALA A 104 -16.63 15.00 -5.52
CA ALA A 104 -15.90 16.19 -5.96
C ALA A 104 -14.96 15.89 -7.14
N MET A 105 -14.27 14.75 -7.13
CA MET A 105 -13.37 14.36 -8.21
C MET A 105 -14.13 13.92 -9.46
N VAL A 106 -15.27 13.23 -9.32
CA VAL A 106 -16.13 12.86 -10.46
C VAL A 106 -16.67 14.12 -11.13
N ALA A 107 -17.14 15.11 -10.36
CA ALA A 107 -17.64 16.38 -10.89
C ALA A 107 -16.58 17.18 -11.69
N LEU A 108 -15.30 17.03 -11.33
CA LEU A 108 -14.17 17.66 -12.02
C LEU A 108 -13.59 16.80 -13.16
N SER A 109 -14.04 15.56 -13.32
CA SER A 109 -13.46 14.62 -14.28
C SER A 109 -14.19 14.64 -15.61
N GLU A 110 -13.43 14.46 -16.68
CA GLU A 110 -14.01 14.25 -18.01
C GLU A 110 -14.79 12.91 -18.07
N PRO A 111 -15.89 12.85 -18.84
CA PRO A 111 -16.64 11.61 -19.06
C PRO A 111 -15.74 10.47 -19.56
N GLY A 112 -15.83 9.31 -18.92
CA GLY A 112 -15.06 8.12 -19.32
C GLY A 112 -13.59 8.11 -18.89
N ARG A 113 -13.09 9.13 -18.18
CA ARG A 113 -11.70 9.21 -17.67
C ARG A 113 -11.57 8.98 -16.15
N HIS A 114 -12.56 8.34 -15.56
CA HIS A 114 -12.61 8.06 -14.13
C HIS A 114 -13.25 6.70 -13.86
N LEU A 115 -12.93 6.12 -12.70
CA LEU A 115 -13.61 4.95 -12.16
C LEU A 115 -15.00 5.33 -11.66
N GLN A 116 -16.01 4.58 -12.09
CA GLN A 116 -17.38 4.78 -11.62
C GLN A 116 -17.73 3.74 -10.55
N PHE A 117 -18.16 4.21 -9.38
CA PHE A 117 -18.71 3.38 -8.30
C PHE A 117 -20.20 3.70 -8.16
N GLY A 118 -21.05 2.96 -8.88
CA GLY A 118 -22.49 3.18 -8.85
C GLY A 118 -23.08 2.77 -7.50
N GLY A 119 -23.80 3.68 -6.84
CA GLY A 119 -24.37 3.43 -5.51
C GLY A 119 -23.33 3.41 -4.38
N LEU A 120 -22.21 4.12 -4.54
CA LEU A 120 -21.29 4.35 -3.45
C LEU A 120 -21.97 5.21 -2.38
N GLU A 121 -22.00 4.72 -1.15
CA GLU A 121 -22.53 5.44 0.01
C GLU A 121 -21.42 5.64 1.04
N PRO A 122 -21.51 6.65 1.92
CA PRO A 122 -20.53 6.89 3.00
C PRO A 122 -20.66 5.87 4.15
N THR A 123 -20.81 4.58 3.84
CA THR A 123 -20.93 3.50 4.82
C THR A 123 -19.78 2.50 4.68
N PRO A 124 -19.32 1.87 5.79
CA PRO A 124 -18.27 0.85 5.73
C PRO A 124 -18.63 -0.32 4.81
N LEU A 125 -19.91 -0.71 4.80
CA LEU A 125 -20.41 -1.81 3.98
C LEU A 125 -20.36 -1.46 2.49
N SER A 126 -20.82 -0.27 2.08
CA SER A 126 -20.77 0.15 0.68
C SER A 126 -19.33 0.24 0.18
N VAL A 127 -18.41 0.78 0.99
CA VAL A 127 -16.97 0.80 0.65
C VAL A 127 -16.39 -0.61 0.53
N LEU A 128 -16.77 -1.53 1.42
CA LEU A 128 -16.31 -2.93 1.36
C LEU A 128 -16.83 -3.64 0.10
N GLN A 129 -18.08 -3.41 -0.29
CA GLN A 129 -18.66 -3.96 -1.52
C GLN A 129 -17.94 -3.45 -2.77
N HIS A 130 -17.54 -2.17 -2.79
CA HIS A 130 -16.80 -1.57 -3.90
C HIS A 130 -15.30 -1.83 -3.85
N SER A 131 -14.77 -2.36 -2.75
CA SER A 131 -13.34 -2.58 -2.55
C SER A 131 -12.68 -3.49 -3.58
N PRO A 132 -13.29 -4.58 -4.11
CA PRO A 132 -12.63 -5.40 -5.12
C PRO A 132 -12.42 -4.65 -6.43
N LYS A 133 -13.44 -3.88 -6.86
CA LYS A 133 -13.36 -3.00 -8.04
C LYS A 133 -12.36 -1.87 -7.82
N ALA A 134 -12.37 -1.26 -6.63
CA ALA A 134 -11.44 -0.20 -6.27
C ALA A 134 -9.99 -0.70 -6.21
N LEU A 135 -9.75 -1.90 -5.68
CA LEU A 135 -8.42 -2.52 -5.66
C LEU A 135 -7.92 -2.82 -7.08
N ALA A 136 -8.77 -3.43 -7.90
CA ALA A 136 -8.43 -3.71 -9.30
C ALA A 136 -8.19 -2.42 -10.09
N GLY A 137 -9.06 -1.41 -9.94
CA GLY A 137 -8.89 -0.10 -10.57
C GLY A 137 -7.64 0.62 -10.08
N GLY A 138 -7.44 0.65 -8.76
CA GLY A 138 -6.31 1.25 -8.08
C GLY A 138 -4.97 0.61 -8.46
N LEU A 139 -4.93 -0.67 -8.84
CA LEU A 139 -3.71 -1.35 -9.27
C LEU A 139 -3.52 -1.41 -10.78
N LEU A 140 -4.58 -1.57 -11.57
CA LEU A 140 -4.48 -1.92 -12.99
C LEU A 140 -5.01 -0.87 -13.97
N MET A 141 -5.78 0.13 -13.52
CA MET A 141 -6.34 1.14 -14.43
C MET A 141 -5.41 2.35 -14.60
N PRO A 142 -5.39 3.01 -15.77
CA PRO A 142 -6.09 2.63 -17.00
C PRO A 142 -5.45 1.43 -17.72
N LEU A 143 -6.27 0.56 -18.31
CA LEU A 143 -5.78 -0.49 -19.21
C LEU A 143 -5.67 0.06 -20.65
N PRO A 144 -4.67 -0.38 -21.44
CA PRO A 144 -4.60 -0.01 -22.84
C PRO A 144 -5.82 -0.63 -23.55
N LEU A 145 -6.36 0.05 -24.58
CA LEU A 145 -7.53 -0.35 -25.39
C LEU A 145 -8.91 0.13 -24.93
N LEU A 146 -9.01 0.96 -23.88
CA LEU A 146 -10.27 1.67 -23.61
C LEU A 146 -10.41 2.86 -24.61
N PRO A 147 -11.50 2.94 -25.39
CA PRO A 147 -11.70 3.96 -26.43
C PRO A 147 -11.44 5.43 -26.01
N PRO A 148 -11.81 5.90 -24.78
CA PRO A 148 -11.56 7.29 -24.38
C PRO A 148 -10.09 7.60 -24.03
N LEU A 149 -9.18 6.63 -24.13
CA LEU A 149 -7.80 6.70 -23.62
C LEU A 149 -6.71 6.61 -24.70
N LEU A 150 -7.03 6.99 -25.94
CA LEU A 150 -6.10 6.96 -27.07
C LEU A 150 -5.07 8.10 -27.07
N GLU A 151 -5.05 8.96 -26.05
CA GLU A 151 -3.98 9.97 -25.92
C GLU A 151 -2.64 9.31 -25.54
N PRO A 152 -1.49 9.82 -26.04
CA PRO A 152 -0.18 9.21 -25.84
C PRO A 152 0.18 8.96 -24.36
N ALA A 153 -0.22 9.88 -23.46
CA ALA A 153 0.04 9.76 -22.03
C ALA A 153 -0.69 8.55 -21.42
N TYR A 154 -1.95 8.30 -21.82
CA TYR A 154 -2.73 7.17 -21.32
C TYR A 154 -2.30 5.84 -21.94
N LEU A 155 -1.80 5.84 -23.18
CA LEU A 155 -1.22 4.66 -23.79
C LEU A 155 0.04 4.18 -23.05
N LEU A 156 0.95 5.10 -22.70
CA LEU A 156 2.13 4.76 -21.90
C LEU A 156 1.74 4.23 -20.51
N ALA A 157 0.79 4.88 -19.85
CA ALA A 157 0.26 4.40 -18.57
C ALA A 157 -0.43 3.03 -18.69
N GLY A 158 -1.13 2.78 -19.79
CA GLY A 158 -1.73 1.49 -20.11
C GLY A 158 -0.70 0.39 -20.29
N LEU A 159 0.39 0.67 -21.01
CA LEU A 159 1.50 -0.28 -21.17
C LEU A 159 2.17 -0.61 -19.82
N GLU A 160 2.41 0.39 -18.97
CA GLU A 160 2.91 0.17 -17.60
C GLU A 160 1.97 -0.77 -16.81
N ASN A 161 0.66 -0.58 -16.93
CA ASN A 161 -0.33 -1.40 -16.23
C ASN A 161 -0.47 -2.80 -16.80
N LEU A 162 -0.27 -2.97 -18.10
CA LEU A 162 -0.20 -4.29 -18.73
C LEU A 162 1.01 -5.07 -18.22
N LEU A 163 2.16 -4.42 -18.08
CA LEU A 163 3.35 -5.01 -17.47
C LEU A 163 3.09 -5.38 -16.01
N LEU A 164 2.44 -4.50 -15.25
CA LEU A 164 2.07 -4.78 -13.86
C LEU A 164 1.09 -5.96 -13.75
N LEU A 165 0.11 -6.05 -14.64
CA LEU A 165 -0.81 -7.17 -14.73
C LEU A 165 -0.05 -8.48 -15.01
N GLY A 166 0.87 -8.46 -15.98
CA GLY A 166 1.75 -9.59 -16.26
C GLY A 166 2.56 -10.02 -15.04
N LEU A 167 3.09 -9.04 -14.28
CA LEU A 167 3.83 -9.28 -13.06
C LEU A 167 2.96 -9.90 -11.95
N ILE A 168 1.74 -9.40 -11.78
CA ILE A 168 0.74 -9.95 -10.85
C ILE A 168 0.44 -11.40 -11.21
N VAL A 169 0.07 -11.67 -12.46
CA VAL A 169 -0.26 -13.02 -12.93
C VAL A 169 0.92 -13.96 -12.74
N ALA A 170 2.13 -13.56 -13.17
CA ALA A 170 3.33 -14.37 -13.01
C ALA A 170 3.65 -14.67 -11.53
N SER A 171 3.50 -13.68 -10.64
CA SER A 171 3.72 -13.85 -9.20
C SER A 171 2.71 -14.81 -8.56
N LEU A 172 1.42 -14.71 -8.95
CA LEU A 172 0.35 -15.59 -8.47
C LEU A 172 0.52 -17.02 -9.00
N LEU A 173 0.89 -17.20 -10.28
CA LEU A 173 1.18 -18.51 -10.86
C LEU A 173 2.35 -19.19 -10.14
N LYS A 174 3.44 -18.46 -9.87
CA LYS A 174 4.57 -18.96 -9.07
C LYS A 174 4.15 -19.34 -7.65
N LEU A 175 3.31 -18.53 -7.01
CA LEU A 175 2.80 -18.82 -5.67
C LEU A 175 1.93 -20.09 -5.68
N TYR A 176 1.06 -20.24 -6.68
CA TYR A 176 0.21 -21.42 -6.86
C TYR A 176 1.03 -22.69 -7.14
N GLN A 177 2.06 -22.60 -7.99
CA GLN A 177 2.96 -23.72 -8.30
C GLN A 177 3.75 -24.20 -7.08
N ARG A 178 4.03 -23.31 -6.11
CA ARG A 178 4.77 -23.63 -4.86
C ARG A 178 3.92 -24.35 -3.81
N ARG A 179 3.13 -25.35 -4.22
CA ARG A 179 2.21 -26.12 -3.36
C ARG A 179 2.77 -26.37 -1.94
N ARG A 180 1.93 -26.05 -0.94
CA ARG A 180 1.99 -26.39 0.50
C ARG A 180 3.36 -26.28 1.18
N GLY A 181 3.50 -25.27 2.06
CA GLY A 181 4.59 -25.20 3.05
C GLY A 181 5.35 -23.88 3.08
N VAL A 182 5.14 -22.98 2.12
CA VAL A 182 5.73 -21.63 2.15
C VAL A 182 4.92 -20.77 3.12
N GLN A 183 5.45 -20.56 4.33
CA GLN A 183 4.90 -19.58 5.26
C GLN A 183 5.15 -18.17 4.71
N LEU A 184 4.09 -17.40 4.52
CA LEU A 184 4.19 -15.99 4.14
C LEU A 184 4.87 -15.22 5.28
N PRO A 185 5.99 -14.50 5.04
CA PRO A 185 6.62 -13.74 6.11
C PRO A 185 5.63 -12.70 6.65
N PRO A 186 5.52 -12.50 7.98
CA PRO A 186 4.51 -11.61 8.55
C PRO A 186 4.59 -10.18 7.99
N GLN A 187 5.79 -9.71 7.67
CA GLN A 187 6.03 -8.41 7.06
C GLN A 187 5.38 -8.27 5.68
N ALA A 188 5.39 -9.33 4.87
CA ALA A 188 4.75 -9.30 3.55
C ALA A 188 3.23 -9.17 3.67
N LEU A 189 2.62 -9.76 4.71
CA LEU A 189 1.19 -9.61 4.98
C LEU A 189 0.85 -8.16 5.35
N VAL A 190 1.65 -7.52 6.20
CA VAL A 190 1.46 -6.10 6.57
C VAL A 190 1.62 -5.19 5.35
N LEU A 191 2.65 -5.43 4.52
CA LEU A 191 2.85 -4.67 3.28
C LEU A 191 1.73 -4.90 2.26
N CYS A 192 1.22 -6.13 2.15
CA CYS A 192 0.07 -6.44 1.31
C CYS A 192 -1.17 -5.66 1.78
N GLY A 193 -1.44 -5.67 3.09
CA GLY A 193 -2.52 -4.88 3.70
C GLY A 193 -2.38 -3.38 3.41
N TYR A 194 -1.17 -2.82 3.53
CA TYR A 194 -0.88 -1.42 3.18
C TYR A 194 -1.18 -1.12 1.71
N VAL A 195 -0.72 -1.96 0.78
CA VAL A 195 -0.95 -1.80 -0.65
C VAL A 195 -2.43 -1.87 -0.96
N CYS A 196 -3.14 -2.87 -0.43
CA CYS A 196 -4.58 -3.01 -0.64
C CYS A 196 -5.36 -1.81 -0.08
N LEU A 197 -5.07 -1.42 1.17
CA LEU A 197 -5.73 -0.29 1.83
C LEU A 197 -5.56 0.99 1.02
N LEU A 198 -4.33 1.35 0.64
CA LEU A 198 -4.09 2.56 -0.14
C LEU A 198 -4.63 2.48 -1.56
N ALA A 199 -4.54 1.34 -2.22
CA ALA A 199 -5.09 1.17 -3.57
C ALA A 199 -6.62 1.37 -3.56
N ILE A 200 -7.32 0.79 -2.58
CA ILE A 200 -8.77 0.95 -2.42
C ILE A 200 -9.11 2.41 -2.07
N ALA A 201 -8.48 2.96 -1.03
CA ALA A 201 -8.79 4.30 -0.54
C ALA A 201 -8.52 5.38 -1.60
N MET A 202 -7.40 5.27 -2.34
CA MET A 202 -7.07 6.23 -3.39
C MET A 202 -7.94 6.07 -4.64
N ALA A 203 -8.30 4.83 -5.01
CA ALA A 203 -9.21 4.61 -6.14
C ALA A 203 -10.61 5.17 -5.87
N ILE A 204 -11.11 5.06 -4.63
CA ILE A 204 -12.40 5.64 -4.23
C ILE A 204 -12.28 7.16 -4.10
N ALA A 205 -11.32 7.67 -3.34
CA ALA A 205 -11.20 9.11 -3.10
C ALA A 205 -10.82 9.91 -4.36
N SER A 206 -10.15 9.28 -5.33
CA SER A 206 -9.63 9.93 -6.52
C SER A 206 -9.79 9.05 -7.75
N PRO A 207 -11.03 8.86 -8.24
CA PRO A 207 -11.33 7.94 -9.32
C PRO A 207 -10.77 8.36 -10.68
N ASN A 208 -10.37 9.63 -10.84
CA ASN A 208 -9.79 10.15 -12.08
C ASN A 208 -8.44 9.49 -12.37
N PHE A 209 -8.28 8.91 -13.57
CA PHE A 209 -7.07 8.19 -13.97
C PHE A 209 -5.79 9.03 -13.84
N GLY A 210 -5.82 10.32 -14.19
CA GLY A 210 -4.64 11.18 -14.08
C GLY A 210 -4.16 11.35 -12.64
N SER A 211 -5.10 11.56 -11.71
CA SER A 211 -4.80 11.66 -10.28
C SER A 211 -4.40 10.32 -9.67
N LEU A 212 -5.06 9.24 -10.08
CA LEU A 212 -4.82 7.88 -9.61
C LEU A 212 -3.40 7.42 -9.92
N LEU A 213 -2.92 7.70 -11.14
CA LEU A 213 -1.53 7.43 -11.55
C LEU A 213 -0.51 8.17 -10.67
N ARG A 214 -0.80 9.42 -10.29
CA ARG A 214 0.08 10.18 -9.38
C ARG A 214 0.10 9.59 -7.97
N TYR A 215 -1.05 9.16 -7.47
CA TYR A 215 -1.18 8.60 -6.12
C TYR A 215 -0.64 7.18 -5.99
N ARG A 216 -0.57 6.41 -7.08
CA ARG A 216 0.09 5.10 -7.12
C ARG A 216 1.54 5.11 -6.64
N THR A 217 2.26 6.21 -6.86
CA THR A 217 3.65 6.35 -6.42
C THR A 217 3.84 6.08 -4.91
N ALA A 218 2.78 6.18 -4.11
CA ALA A 218 2.79 5.91 -2.68
C ALA A 218 2.82 4.42 -2.29
N TYR A 219 2.21 3.54 -3.09
CA TYR A 219 2.05 2.11 -2.76
C TYR A 219 2.59 1.16 -3.82
N LEU A 220 2.66 1.58 -5.09
CA LEU A 220 3.13 0.75 -6.20
C LEU A 220 4.56 0.21 -6.01
N PRO A 221 5.54 0.98 -5.49
CA PRO A 221 6.88 0.42 -5.22
C PRO A 221 6.86 -0.78 -4.28
N PHE A 222 5.97 -0.76 -3.28
CA PHE A 222 5.79 -1.88 -2.35
C PHE A 222 5.07 -3.06 -3.00
N ALA A 223 4.08 -2.79 -3.86
CA ALA A 223 3.38 -3.81 -4.62
C ALA A 223 4.35 -4.56 -5.56
N VAL A 224 5.15 -3.81 -6.34
CA VAL A 224 6.18 -4.36 -7.22
C VAL A 224 7.23 -5.13 -6.43
N PHE A 225 7.70 -4.58 -5.29
CA PHE A 225 8.63 -5.29 -4.41
C PHE A 225 8.07 -6.64 -3.95
N LEU A 226 6.81 -6.70 -3.53
CA LEU A 226 6.16 -7.95 -3.13
C LEU A 226 6.10 -8.93 -4.31
N MET A 227 5.67 -8.48 -5.49
CA MET A 227 5.58 -9.36 -6.67
C MET A 227 6.95 -9.92 -7.09
N LEU A 228 7.98 -9.07 -7.10
CA LEU A 228 9.35 -9.48 -7.39
C LEU A 228 9.91 -10.43 -6.33
N TYR A 229 9.63 -10.18 -5.05
CA TYR A 229 10.01 -11.07 -3.96
C TYR A 229 9.44 -12.49 -4.15
N TRP A 230 8.22 -12.61 -4.66
CA TRP A 230 7.60 -13.91 -4.93
C TRP A 230 8.14 -14.59 -6.20
N LEU A 231 8.37 -13.82 -7.26
CA LEU A 231 8.91 -14.32 -8.52
C LEU A 231 10.35 -14.83 -8.36
N PHE A 232 11.17 -14.02 -7.68
CA PHE A 232 12.58 -14.25 -7.41
C PHE A 232 12.78 -14.20 -5.91
N PRO A 233 12.48 -15.30 -5.17
CA PRO A 233 12.76 -15.33 -3.75
C PRO A 233 14.25 -15.12 -3.55
N LEU A 234 14.61 -13.94 -3.09
CA LEU A 234 15.96 -13.69 -2.64
C LEU A 234 16.24 -14.70 -1.53
N PRO A 235 17.42 -15.33 -1.49
CA PRO A 235 17.84 -16.19 -0.39
C PRO A 235 18.10 -15.30 0.84
N TRP A 236 17.05 -14.70 1.40
CA TRP A 236 17.14 -13.80 2.56
C TRP A 236 17.36 -14.57 3.87
N ARG A 237 17.19 -15.89 3.83
CA ARG A 237 17.50 -16.82 4.91
C ARG A 237 18.17 -18.06 4.33
N LYS A 238 19.49 -18.20 4.54
CA LYS A 238 20.00 -19.55 4.77
C LYS A 238 19.19 -20.08 5.96
N ARG A 239 18.49 -21.20 5.78
CA ARG A 239 17.82 -21.88 6.90
C ARG A 239 18.90 -22.09 7.95
N VAL A 240 18.82 -21.35 9.05
CA VAL A 240 19.37 -21.84 10.31
C VAL A 240 18.31 -22.84 10.76
N THR A 241 18.41 -24.06 10.23
CA THR A 241 17.80 -25.21 10.89
C THR A 241 18.38 -25.27 12.30
N PRO A 242 17.58 -25.64 13.31
CA PRO A 242 18.11 -25.94 14.64
C PRO A 242 19.19 -27.02 14.57
#